data_AF-A0A1I7YTV1-F1
#
_entry.id   AF-A0A1I7YTV1-F1
#
_cell.length_a   1.000
_cell.length_b   1.000
_cell.length_c   1.000
_cell.angle_alpha   90.00
_cell.angle_beta   90.00
_cell.angle_gamma   90.00
#
_symmetry.space_group_name_H-M   'P 1'
#
loop_
_entity.id
_entity.type
_entity.pdbx_description
1 polymer ?
#
loop_
_entity_poly.entity_id
_entity_poly.type
_entity_poly.pdbx_seq_one_letter_code
_entity_poly.pdbx_strand_id
1 'polypeptide(L)'
;MKVVLLLAVLTIIAITTAAPPKKKCGANEVWDECPRCLNTCFFRLSEAECGKKCKPAQCVCKKGYLRDTGSTVDQPCVLVAHCPTLNPISPELLQPIPAHRN
;
A
#
# COMPACT_ATOMS: atom_id res chain seq x y z
N MET A 1 -34.56 -14.81 -40.57
CA MET A 1 -33.94 -15.74 -39.60
C MET A 1 -32.44 -15.52 -39.43
N LYS A 2 -31.64 -15.46 -40.51
CA LYS A 2 -30.18 -15.22 -40.44
C LYS A 2 -29.77 -13.87 -39.84
N VAL A 3 -30.52 -12.79 -40.11
CA VAL A 3 -30.26 -11.44 -39.58
C VAL A 3 -30.47 -11.37 -38.05
N VAL A 4 -31.49 -12.06 -37.54
CA VAL A 4 -31.77 -12.15 -36.09
C VAL A 4 -30.66 -12.92 -35.37
N LEU A 5 -30.16 -13.99 -36.00
CA LEU A 5 -29.03 -14.77 -35.48
C LEU A 5 -27.73 -13.95 -35.42
N LEU A 6 -27.45 -13.13 -36.45
CA LEU A 6 -26.29 -12.25 -36.50
C LEU A 6 -26.34 -11.15 -35.43
N LEU A 7 -27.51 -10.54 -35.21
CA LEU A 7 -27.68 -9.52 -34.16
C LEU A 7 -27.53 -10.10 -32.76
N ALA A 8 -28.06 -11.31 -32.51
CA ALA A 8 -27.90 -12.00 -31.24
C ALA A 8 -26.43 -12.36 -30.94
N VAL A 9 -25.69 -12.84 -31.94
CA VAL A 9 -24.25 -13.15 -31.80
C VAL A 9 -23.43 -11.90 -31.52
N LEU A 10 -23.72 -10.77 -32.20
CA LEU A 10 -23.04 -9.49 -31.95
C LEU A 10 -23.28 -8.95 -30.54
N THR A 11 -24.49 -9.11 -29.99
CA THR A 11 -24.77 -8.70 -28.60
C THR A 11 -24.04 -9.55 -27.56
N ILE A 12 -23.81 -10.85 -27.82
CA ILE A 12 -23.11 -11.75 -26.90
C ILE A 12 -21.61 -11.41 -26.83
N ILE A 13 -21.01 -11.01 -27.95
CA ILE A 13 -19.57 -10.65 -28.03
C ILE A 13 -19.25 -9.36 -27.27
N ALA A 14 -20.21 -8.43 -27.17
CA ALA A 14 -20.00 -7.16 -26.47
C ALA A 14 -19.91 -7.29 -24.93
N ILE A 15 -20.43 -8.39 -24.35
CA ILE A 15 -20.53 -8.55 -22.89
C ILE A 15 -19.24 -9.13 -22.29
N THR A 16 -18.42 -9.82 -23.08
CA THR A 16 -17.26 -10.59 -22.58
C THR A 16 -15.95 -9.81 -22.49
N THR A 17 -15.90 -8.55 -22.91
CA THR A 17 -14.64 -7.77 -23.01
C THR A 17 -14.41 -6.77 -21.87
N ALA A 18 -15.19 -6.82 -20.79
CA ALA A 18 -14.94 -5.99 -19.62
C ALA A 18 -13.73 -6.53 -18.84
N ALA A 19 -12.58 -5.85 -18.95
CA ALA A 19 -11.43 -6.11 -18.09
C ALA A 19 -11.82 -5.97 -16.60
N PRO A 20 -11.30 -6.81 -15.70
CA PRO A 20 -11.64 -6.74 -14.29
C PRO A 20 -11.36 -5.34 -13.74
N PRO A 21 -12.21 -4.82 -12.84
CA PRO A 21 -12.01 -3.49 -12.28
C PRO A 21 -10.65 -3.44 -11.58
N LYS A 22 -9.76 -2.55 -12.06
CA LYS A 22 -8.47 -2.31 -11.42
C LYS A 22 -8.72 -1.92 -9.97
N LYS A 23 -8.09 -2.64 -9.02
CA LYS A 23 -8.14 -2.31 -7.60
C LYS A 23 -7.65 -0.87 -7.43
N LYS A 24 -8.49 0.00 -6.86
CA LYS A 24 -8.18 1.43 -6.69
C LYS A 24 -7.32 1.60 -5.45
N CYS A 25 -6.11 2.15 -5.62
CA CYS A 25 -5.23 2.56 -4.53
C CYS A 25 -5.15 4.09 -4.45
N GLY A 26 -4.68 4.59 -3.30
CA GLY A 26 -4.51 6.02 -3.05
C GLY A 26 -3.36 6.65 -3.84
N ALA A 27 -3.09 7.91 -3.54
CA ALA A 27 -1.95 8.63 -4.12
C ALA A 27 -0.63 7.94 -3.73
N ASN A 28 0.27 7.80 -4.70
CA ASN A 28 1.59 7.16 -4.53
C ASN A 28 1.56 5.70 -4.10
N GLU A 29 0.43 5.02 -4.30
CA GLU A 29 0.27 3.59 -4.04
C GLU A 29 0.08 2.80 -5.34
N VAL A 30 0.33 1.49 -5.24
CA VAL A 30 0.06 0.50 -6.28
C VAL A 30 -0.50 -0.76 -5.63
N TRP A 31 -1.46 -1.40 -6.28
CA TRP A 31 -1.98 -2.69 -5.81
C TRP A 31 -0.91 -3.76 -6.04
N ASP A 32 -0.56 -4.50 -4.98
CA ASP A 32 0.34 -5.64 -5.04
C ASP A 32 -0.41 -6.88 -4.53
N GLU A 33 -0.41 -7.95 -5.33
CA GLU A 33 -1.04 -9.21 -4.99
C GLU A 33 -0.19 -10.06 -4.03
N CYS A 34 1.12 -9.82 -3.99
CA CYS A 34 2.08 -10.53 -3.15
C CYS A 34 3.17 -9.58 -2.64
N PRO A 35 2.82 -8.60 -1.79
CA PRO A 35 3.81 -7.71 -1.23
C PRO A 35 4.72 -8.48 -0.27
N ARG A 36 6.04 -8.41 -0.47
CA ARG A 36 7.02 -9.07 0.41
C ARG A 36 7.33 -8.24 1.65
N CYS A 37 7.47 -6.93 1.47
CA CYS A 37 7.78 -5.99 2.53
C CYS A 37 6.84 -4.80 2.52
N LEU A 38 6.55 -4.30 3.73
CA LEU A 38 5.76 -3.10 3.95
C LEU A 38 6.64 -2.12 4.72
N ASN A 39 7.50 -1.44 3.97
CA ASN A 39 8.44 -0.48 4.54
C ASN A 39 7.69 0.81 4.94
N THR A 40 8.05 1.36 6.09
CA THR A 40 7.55 2.63 6.60
C THR A 40 8.71 3.61 6.75
N CYS A 41 8.41 4.86 7.09
CA CYS A 41 9.46 5.82 7.38
C CYS A 41 10.35 5.39 8.56
N PHE A 42 9.79 4.65 9.54
CA PHE A 42 10.46 4.22 10.77
C PHE A 42 11.07 2.81 10.72
N PHE A 43 10.56 1.93 9.87
CA PHE A 43 11.06 0.56 9.75
C PHE A 43 11.18 0.14 8.30
N ARG A 44 12.40 -0.23 7.89
CA ARG A 44 12.72 -0.57 6.50
C ARG A 44 13.61 -1.79 6.47
N LEU A 45 13.26 -2.73 5.60
CA LEU A 45 14.09 -3.86 5.26
C LEU A 45 14.51 -3.72 3.80
N SER A 46 15.74 -4.15 3.51
CA SER A 46 16.18 -4.37 2.15
C SER A 46 15.43 -5.54 1.53
N GLU A 47 15.37 -5.57 0.20
CA GLU A 47 14.71 -6.66 -0.53
C GLU A 47 15.30 -8.05 -0.21
N ALA A 48 16.59 -8.10 0.18
CA ALA A 48 17.25 -9.33 0.60
C ALA A 48 16.82 -9.81 1.99
N GLU A 49 16.46 -8.89 2.88
CA GLU A 49 15.94 -9.17 4.21
C GLU A 49 14.44 -9.47 4.19
N CYS A 50 13.75 -9.04 3.12
CA CYS A 50 12.38 -9.41 2.86
C CYS A 50 12.28 -10.92 2.60
N GLY A 51 11.58 -11.63 3.48
CA GLY A 51 11.32 -13.06 3.29
C GLY A 51 10.60 -13.35 1.97
N LYS A 52 10.68 -14.60 1.50
CA LYS A 52 10.04 -15.04 0.25
C LYS A 52 8.52 -15.20 0.34
N LYS A 53 7.95 -15.10 1.54
CA LYS A 53 6.51 -15.29 1.78
C LYS A 53 5.76 -14.00 1.44
N CYS A 54 4.72 -14.13 0.62
CA CYS A 54 3.78 -13.05 0.37
C CYS A 54 3.09 -12.63 1.67
N LYS A 55 2.96 -11.32 1.88
CA LYS A 55 1.95 -10.76 2.78
C LYS A 55 0.62 -10.68 2.02
N PRO A 56 -0.50 -10.44 2.72
CA PRO A 56 -1.80 -10.27 2.06
C PRO A 56 -1.77 -9.17 1.00
N ALA A 57 -2.50 -9.42 -0.10
CA ALA A 57 -2.67 -8.48 -1.20
C ALA A 57 -3.25 -7.15 -0.69
N GLN A 58 -2.59 -6.04 -1.00
CA GLN A 58 -2.99 -4.71 -0.55
C GLN A 58 -2.32 -3.61 -1.38
N CYS A 59 -2.71 -2.36 -1.14
CA CYS A 59 -2.03 -1.20 -1.70
C CYS A 59 -0.70 -0.95 -0.97
N VAL A 60 0.40 -0.95 -1.72
CA VAL A 60 1.75 -0.65 -1.23
C VAL A 60 2.27 0.65 -1.83
N CYS A 61 3.18 1.32 -1.12
CA CYS A 61 3.82 2.52 -1.64
C CYS A 61 4.66 2.20 -2.88
N LYS A 62 4.59 3.09 -3.88
CA LYS A 62 5.46 3.03 -5.06
C LYS A 62 6.93 3.12 -4.65
N LYS A 63 7.82 2.61 -5.49
CA LYS A 63 9.28 2.76 -5.30
C LYS A 63 9.64 4.24 -5.08
N GLY A 64 10.40 4.53 -4.03
CA GLY A 64 10.76 5.90 -3.62
C GLY A 64 9.77 6.56 -2.67
N TYR A 65 8.68 5.88 -2.30
CA TYR A 65 7.70 6.32 -1.33
C TYR A 65 7.62 5.34 -0.16
N LEU A 66 7.26 5.84 1.02
CA LEU A 66 7.10 5.07 2.26
C LEU A 66 5.88 5.57 3.02
N ARG A 67 5.22 4.68 3.79
CA ARG A 67 4.16 5.09 4.71
C ARG A 67 4.76 5.88 5.86
N ASP A 68 4.16 7.02 6.16
CA ASP A 68 4.61 7.94 7.21
C ASP A 68 4.65 7.27 8.60
N THR A 69 3.50 6.97 9.21
CA THR A 69 3.42 6.38 10.55
C THR A 69 2.76 5.00 10.53
N GLY A 70 3.50 3.94 10.88
CA GLY A 70 2.95 2.58 11.01
C GLY A 70 2.42 1.94 9.71
N SER A 71 1.98 0.68 9.82
CA SER A 71 1.62 -0.19 8.68
C SER A 71 0.12 -0.17 8.36
N THR A 72 -0.61 0.91 8.69
CA THR A 72 -2.05 1.00 8.40
C THR A 72 -2.29 1.66 7.05
N VAL A 73 -3.37 1.22 6.38
CA VAL A 73 -3.71 1.63 5.00
C VAL A 73 -4.09 3.11 4.90
N ASP A 74 -4.49 3.72 6.01
CA ASP A 74 -4.97 5.11 6.07
C ASP A 74 -3.86 6.17 6.00
N GLN A 75 -2.59 5.74 6.10
CA GLN A 75 -1.44 6.64 6.17
C GLN A 75 -0.85 6.91 4.79
N PRO A 76 -0.50 8.17 4.47
CA PRO A 76 -0.06 8.53 3.13
C PRO A 76 1.31 7.93 2.81
N CYS A 77 1.50 7.55 1.55
CA CYS A 77 2.81 7.25 0.99
C CYS A 77 3.51 8.58 0.63
N VAL A 78 4.50 8.94 1.43
CA VAL A 78 5.33 10.15 1.26
C VAL A 78 6.66 9.79 0.60
N LEU A 79 7.28 10.75 -0.11
CA LEU A 79 8.63 10.57 -0.63
C LEU A 79 9.58 10.24 0.51
N VAL A 80 10.55 9.34 0.27
CA VAL A 80 11.55 8.94 1.27
C VAL A 80 12.27 10.15 1.89
N ALA A 81 12.53 11.19 1.10
CA ALA A 81 13.16 12.43 1.54
C ALA A 81 12.28 13.28 2.48
N HIS A 82 10.96 13.07 2.45
CA HIS A 82 9.99 13.74 3.33
C HIS A 82 9.56 12.87 4.51
N CYS A 83 10.17 11.69 4.69
CA CYS A 83 9.96 10.95 5.92
C CYS A 83 10.39 11.81 7.10
N PRO A 84 9.64 11.81 8.21
CA PRO A 84 10.08 12.45 9.43
C PRO A 84 11.45 11.86 9.77
N THR A 85 12.46 12.72 9.79
CA THR A 85 13.70 12.34 10.47
C THR A 85 13.28 12.14 11.92
N LEU A 86 13.61 10.98 12.50
CA LEU A 86 13.65 10.85 13.95
C LEU A 86 14.66 11.90 14.39
N ASN A 87 14.21 13.12 14.64
CA ASN A 87 15.06 14.13 15.23
C ASN A 87 15.30 13.61 16.64
N PRO A 88 16.52 13.19 17.03
CA PRO A 88 16.76 12.59 18.33
C PRO A 88 16.66 13.62 19.49
N ILE A 89 15.95 14.73 19.30
CA ILE A 89 15.86 15.85 20.22
C ILE A 89 14.47 16.48 20.18
N SER A 90 13.41 15.69 20.35
CA SER A 90 12.30 16.21 21.16
C SER A 90 12.44 15.59 22.55
N PRO A 91 12.99 16.32 23.54
CA PRO A 91 13.06 15.88 24.93
C PRO A 91 11.69 15.58 25.56
N GLU A 92 10.60 15.87 24.84
CA GLU A 92 9.23 15.78 25.35
C GLU A 92 8.75 14.33 25.57
N LEU A 93 9.40 13.32 24.96
CA LEU A 93 9.09 11.90 25.17
C LEU A 93 9.97 11.20 26.22
N LEU A 94 10.94 11.91 26.80
CA LEU A 94 11.80 11.44 27.89
C LEU A 94 11.40 12.03 29.25
N GLN A 95 10.17 12.55 29.39
CA GLN A 95 9.69 12.96 30.70
C GLN A 95 9.80 11.75 31.66
N PRO A 96 10.59 11.87 32.74
CA PRO A 96 10.69 10.79 33.72
C PRO A 96 9.30 10.48 34.25
N ILE A 97 8.95 9.20 34.30
CA ILE A 97 7.77 8.73 35.03
C ILE A 97 7.91 9.27 36.46
N PRO A 98 7.00 10.13 36.96
CA PRO A 98 7.11 10.61 38.33
C PRO A 98 7.04 9.40 39.25
N ALA A 99 8.07 9.25 40.09
CA ALA A 99 8.10 8.20 41.10
C ALA A 99 6.89 8.40 42.03
N HIS A 100 5.89 7.52 41.90
CA HIS A 100 4.82 7.42 42.89
C HIS A 100 5.43 6.88 44.18
N ARG A 101 5.60 7.78 45.15
CA ARG A 101 5.91 7.52 46.55
C ARG A 101 4.71 6.79 47.17
N ASN A 102 4.94 5.60 47.73
CA ASN A 102 4.18 5.04 48.85
C ASN A 102 5.16 4.75 49.99
#